data_AF-A0A538A5E9-F1
#
_entry.id   AF-A0A538A5E9-F1
#
_cell.length_a   1.000
_cell.length_b   1.000
_cell.length_c   1.000
_cell.angle_alpha   90.00
_cell.angle_beta   90.00
_cell.angle_gamma   90.00
#
_symmetry.space_group_name_H-M   'P 1'
#
loop_
_entity.id
_entity.type
_entity.pdbx_description
1 polymer ?
#
loop_
_entity_poly.entity_id
_entity_poly.type
_entity_poly.pdbx_seq_one_letter_code
_entity_poly.pdbx_strand_id
1 'polypeptide(L)'
;MTEFEGLPDSRTSLRGLTEEGHEAWLIRGIAGKLYRCPGCHGEISIGTDHVVVQYVRRAGGSDHHHWHRRCAEDLLVPELRGIKPVRAAASTRSRLETRARRPAGRRQRR
;
A
#
# COMPACT_ATOMS: atom_id res chain seq x y z
N MET A 1 -15.50 -11.01 -12.89
CA MET A 1 -14.15 -11.02 -12.30
C MET A 1 -13.48 -9.76 -12.81
N THR A 2 -13.34 -8.74 -11.97
CA THR A 2 -12.64 -7.50 -12.36
C THR A 2 -11.15 -7.83 -12.40
N GLU A 3 -10.67 -8.21 -13.58
CA GLU A 3 -9.24 -8.20 -13.88
C GLU A 3 -8.78 -6.76 -13.77
N PHE A 4 -7.99 -6.48 -12.74
CA PHE A 4 -7.35 -5.19 -12.57
C PHE A 4 -6.04 -5.25 -13.33
N GLU A 5 -5.98 -4.65 -14.52
CA GLU A 5 -4.71 -4.40 -15.20
C GLU A 5 -4.05 -3.18 -14.56
N GLY A 6 -2.97 -3.43 -13.81
CA GLY A 6 -1.96 -2.42 -13.51
C GLY A 6 -1.74 -2.11 -12.03
N LEU A 7 -1.20 -0.91 -11.81
CA LEU A 7 -0.84 -0.33 -10.52
C LEU A 7 -1.89 0.70 -10.08
N PRO A 8 -1.90 1.14 -8.80
CA PRO A 8 -2.87 2.13 -8.35
C PRO A 8 -2.85 3.42 -9.18
N ASP A 9 -4.04 3.99 -9.36
CA ASP A 9 -4.32 5.23 -10.08
C ASP A 9 -5.03 6.26 -9.16
N SER A 10 -5.61 7.31 -9.74
CA SER A 10 -6.32 8.35 -8.97
C SER A 10 -7.68 7.90 -8.39
N ARG A 11 -8.31 6.88 -8.96
CA ARG A 11 -9.64 6.37 -8.58
C ARG A 11 -9.56 5.06 -7.81
N THR A 12 -8.48 4.30 -8.00
CA THR A 12 -8.34 2.94 -7.54
C THR A 12 -6.99 2.74 -6.85
N SER A 13 -7.04 2.18 -5.65
CA SER A 13 -5.89 1.66 -4.91
C SER A 13 -5.91 0.14 -4.90
N LEU A 14 -4.81 -0.50 -4.48
CA LEU A 14 -4.79 -1.94 -4.22
C LEU A 14 -4.72 -2.22 -2.72
N ARG A 15 -5.30 -3.35 -2.32
CA ARG A 15 -5.17 -3.89 -0.98
C ARG A 15 -4.82 -5.37 -1.05
N GLY A 16 -3.78 -5.78 -0.34
CA GLY A 16 -3.38 -7.17 -0.16
C GLY A 16 -2.96 -7.47 1.28
N LEU A 17 -2.39 -8.66 1.49
CA LEU A 17 -1.84 -9.10 2.76
C LEU A 17 -0.39 -9.56 2.59
N THR A 18 0.49 -9.18 3.51
CA THR A 18 1.85 -9.75 3.58
C THR A 18 1.80 -11.20 4.05
N GLU A 19 2.95 -11.89 4.00
CA GLU A 19 3.10 -13.24 4.55
C GLU A 19 2.78 -13.28 6.06
N GLU A 20 3.20 -12.27 6.80
CA GLU A 20 2.96 -12.11 8.25
C GLU A 20 1.51 -11.66 8.57
N GLY A 21 0.69 -11.44 7.53
CA GLY A 21 -0.72 -11.06 7.67
C GLY A 21 -0.96 -9.58 7.97
N HIS A 22 -0.01 -8.69 7.65
CA HIS A 22 -0.24 -7.25 7.67
C HIS A 22 -1.03 -6.83 6.45
N GLU A 23 -1.91 -5.82 6.58
CA GLU A 23 -2.57 -5.27 5.40
C GLU A 23 -1.60 -4.36 4.66
N ALA A 24 -1.42 -4.58 3.36
CA ALA A 24 -0.64 -3.71 2.49
C ALA A 24 -1.60 -2.93 1.59
N TRP A 25 -1.51 -1.60 1.60
CA TRP A 25 -2.31 -0.70 0.79
C TRP A 25 -1.41 0.03 -0.19
N LEU A 26 -1.53 -0.25 -1.49
CA LEU A 26 -0.75 0.42 -2.54
C LEU A 26 -1.58 1.57 -3.10
N ILE A 27 -0.99 2.76 -3.07
CA ILE A 27 -1.65 4.04 -3.31
C ILE A 27 -0.80 4.81 -4.31
N ARG A 28 -1.45 5.45 -5.29
CA ARG A 28 -0.75 6.38 -6.18
C ARG A 28 -0.27 7.61 -5.41
N GLY A 29 0.98 7.99 -5.58
CA GLY A 29 1.57 9.20 -5.03
C GLY A 29 2.34 10.01 -6.06
N ILE A 30 2.43 11.32 -5.84
CA ILE A 30 3.40 12.20 -6.50
C ILE A 30 4.42 12.60 -5.43
N ALA A 31 5.70 12.41 -5.72
CA ALA A 31 6.75 12.62 -4.72
C ALA A 31 6.87 14.11 -4.38
N GLY A 32 6.58 14.48 -3.13
CA GLY A 32 6.80 15.84 -2.63
C GLY A 32 8.23 16.10 -2.13
N LYS A 33 9.02 15.04 -1.99
CA LYS A 33 10.41 15.04 -1.51
C LYS A 33 11.19 13.94 -2.24
N LEU A 34 12.50 13.96 -2.08
CA LEU A 34 13.34 12.84 -2.49
C LEU A 34 13.11 11.66 -1.54
N TYR A 35 12.73 10.52 -2.11
CA TYR A 35 12.56 9.27 -1.37
C TYR A 35 13.51 8.21 -1.92
N ARG A 36 13.72 7.13 -1.16
CA ARG A 36 14.52 5.99 -1.61
C ARG A 36 13.62 4.76 -1.77
N CYS A 37 13.69 4.12 -2.94
CA CYS A 37 12.93 2.92 -3.22
C CYS A 37 13.55 1.71 -2.49
N PRO A 38 12.77 0.90 -1.75
CA PRO A 38 13.30 -0.30 -1.10
C PRO A 38 13.79 -1.39 -2.06
N GLY A 39 13.19 -1.50 -3.26
CA GLY A 39 13.51 -2.56 -4.21
C GLY A 39 14.84 -2.37 -4.95
N CYS A 40 15.07 -1.18 -5.51
CA CYS A 40 16.29 -0.89 -6.29
C CYS A 40 17.28 0.01 -5.55
N HIS A 41 16.94 0.52 -4.37
CA HIS A 41 17.69 1.53 -3.61
C HIS A 41 17.94 2.86 -4.34
N GLY A 42 17.38 3.04 -5.53
CA GLY A 42 17.42 4.27 -6.31
C GLY A 42 16.52 5.36 -5.73
N GLU A 43 16.80 6.59 -6.13
CA GLU A 43 16.05 7.77 -5.71
C GLU A 43 14.75 7.92 -6.49
N ILE A 44 13.70 8.34 -5.80
CA ILE A 44 12.44 8.80 -6.38
C ILE A 44 12.47 10.32 -6.28
N SER A 45 12.72 10.99 -7.40
CA SER A 45 12.83 12.44 -7.47
C SER A 45 11.50 13.14 -7.18
N ILE A 46 11.59 14.41 -6.81
CA ILE A 46 10.40 15.26 -6.60
C ILE A 46 9.59 15.34 -7.90
N GLY A 47 8.26 15.27 -7.79
CA GLY A 47 7.34 15.27 -8.93
C GLY A 47 7.13 13.91 -9.59
N THR A 48 7.92 12.89 -9.24
CA THR A 48 7.79 11.54 -9.82
C THR A 48 6.51 10.84 -9.34
N ASP A 49 5.77 10.29 -10.30
CA ASP A 49 4.67 9.36 -10.03
C ASP A 49 5.22 8.04 -9.50
N HIS A 50 4.73 7.63 -8.33
CA HIS A 50 5.25 6.49 -7.61
C HIS A 50 4.14 5.82 -6.79
N VAL A 51 4.46 4.67 -6.19
CA VAL A 51 3.54 3.92 -5.35
C VAL A 51 3.94 4.11 -3.90
N VAL A 52 3.01 4.57 -3.07
CA VAL A 52 3.14 4.52 -1.62
C VAL A 52 2.48 3.23 -1.17
N VAL A 53 3.25 2.36 -0.50
CA VAL A 53 2.69 1.23 0.23
C VAL A 53 2.55 1.63 1.69
N GLN A 54 1.33 1.55 2.22
CA GLN A 54 1.06 1.70 3.65
C GLN A 54 0.75 0.32 4.23
N TYR A 55 1.60 -0.13 5.16
CA TYR A 55 1.36 -1.32 5.96
C TYR A 55 0.55 -0.98 7.20
N VAL A 56 -0.47 -1.78 7.47
CA VAL A 56 -1.24 -1.76 8.72
C VAL A 56 -0.95 -3.06 9.45
N ARG A 57 -0.25 -2.95 10.58
CA ARG A 57 0.23 -4.11 11.33
C ARG A 57 -0.90 -4.78 12.08
N ARG A 58 -0.84 -6.11 12.18
CA ARG A 58 -1.85 -6.91 12.87
C ARG A 58 -1.98 -6.55 14.36
N ALA A 59 -0.85 -6.25 15.00
CA ALA A 59 -0.76 -5.84 16.40
C ALA A 59 -1.13 -4.35 16.63
N GLY A 60 -1.41 -3.60 15.56
CA GLY A 60 -1.59 -2.15 15.60
C GLY A 60 -0.32 -1.40 15.17
N GLY A 61 -0.51 -0.15 14.78
CA GLY A 61 0.52 0.67 14.14
C GLY A 61 0.57 0.51 12.62
N SER A 62 1.30 1.41 11.98
CA SER A 62 1.44 1.47 10.54
C SER A 62 2.74 2.12 10.13
N ASP A 63 3.34 1.63 9.06
CA ASP A 63 4.53 2.19 8.43
C ASP A 63 4.31 2.24 6.91
N HIS A 64 5.07 3.09 6.22
CA HIS A 64 4.93 3.26 4.77
C HIS A 64 6.27 3.31 4.08
N HIS A 65 6.27 2.87 2.83
CA HIS A 65 7.42 2.95 1.94
C HIS A 65 7.03 3.54 0.59
N HIS A 66 8.00 4.15 -0.07
CA HIS A 66 7.84 4.75 -1.39
C HIS A 66 8.56 3.89 -2.41
N TRP A 67 7.85 3.41 -3.41
CA TRP A 67 8.37 2.55 -4.46
C TRP A 67 8.21 3.23 -5.80
N HIS A 68 9.22 3.13 -6.69
CA HIS A 68 8.96 3.38 -8.11
C HIS A 68 7.81 2.48 -8.57
N ARG A 69 7.01 2.96 -9.53
CA ARG A 69 5.89 2.17 -10.08
C ARG A 69 6.34 0.78 -10.49
N ARG A 70 7.35 0.70 -11.36
CA ARG A 70 7.89 -0.56 -11.86
C ARG A 70 8.41 -1.48 -10.74
N CYS A 71 9.15 -0.95 -9.77
CA CYS A 71 9.63 -1.77 -8.65
C CYS A 71 8.47 -2.31 -7.80
N ALA A 72 7.40 -1.53 -7.61
CA ALA A 72 6.22 -2.04 -6.91
C ALA A 72 5.54 -3.18 -7.68
N GLU A 73 5.41 -3.05 -8.99
CA GLU A 73 4.80 -4.07 -9.85
C GLU A 73 5.63 -5.36 -9.93
N ASP A 74 6.95 -5.22 -10.12
CA ASP A 74 7.83 -6.35 -10.37
C ASP A 74 8.24 -7.08 -9.07
N LEU A 75 8.30 -6.38 -7.93
CA LEU A 75 8.84 -6.92 -6.68
C LEU A 75 7.82 -6.97 -5.54
N LEU A 76 7.09 -5.88 -5.28
CA LEU A 76 6.18 -5.82 -4.14
C LEU A 76 4.85 -6.57 -4.40
N VAL A 77 4.23 -6.35 -5.57
CA VAL A 77 2.93 -6.94 -5.89
C VAL A 77 2.97 -8.48 -5.85
N PRO A 78 3.97 -9.17 -6.41
CA PRO A 78 4.05 -10.63 -6.34
C PRO A 78 4.14 -11.20 -4.91
N GLU A 79 4.67 -10.44 -3.95
CA GLU A 79 4.78 -10.86 -2.55
C GLU A 79 3.46 -10.76 -1.77
N LEU A 80 2.46 -10.05 -2.30
CA LEU A 80 1.21 -9.82 -1.61
C LEU A 80 0.14 -10.85 -1.96
N ARG A 81 -0.52 -11.37 -0.93
CA ARG A 81 -1.62 -12.33 -1.07
C ARG A 81 -2.97 -11.64 -1.15
N GLY A 82 -3.87 -12.20 -1.96
CA GLY A 82 -5.28 -11.77 -2.03
C GLY A 82 -5.45 -10.31 -2.46
N ILE A 83 -4.57 -9.84 -3.34
CA ILE A 83 -4.61 -8.47 -3.86
C ILE A 83 -5.94 -8.24 -4.55
N LYS A 84 -6.54 -7.09 -4.25
CA LYS A 84 -7.75 -6.65 -4.92
C LYS A 84 -7.81 -5.13 -5.07
N PRO A 85 -8.45 -4.64 -6.14
CA PRO A 85 -8.71 -3.22 -6.28
C PRO A 85 -9.71 -2.76 -5.21
N VAL A 86 -9.48 -1.55 -4.72
CA VAL A 86 -10.36 -0.83 -3.79
C VAL A 86 -10.46 0.62 -4.23
N ARG A 87 -11.55 1.32 -3.91
CA ARG A 87 -11.67 2.75 -4.22
C ARG A 87 -10.55 3.52 -3.51
N ALA A 88 -9.90 4.46 -4.21
CA ALA A 88 -8.81 5.27 -3.65
C ALA A 88 -9.22 6.01 -2.36
N ALA A 89 -10.49 6.39 -2.25
CA ALA A 89 -11.03 6.97 -1.02
C ALA A 89 -10.85 6.06 0.21
N ALA A 90 -10.84 4.73 0.05
CA ALA A 90 -10.64 3.77 1.13
C ALA A 90 -9.22 3.77 1.71
N SER A 91 -8.24 4.24 0.95
CA SER A 91 -6.83 4.27 1.33
C SER A 91 -6.36 5.67 1.77
N THR A 92 -7.27 6.56 2.17
CA THR A 92 -6.87 7.87 2.70
C THR A 92 -6.12 7.70 4.02
N ARG A 93 -5.14 8.58 4.28
CA ARG A 93 -4.31 8.56 5.49
C ARG A 93 -5.14 8.43 6.77
N SER A 94 -6.17 9.27 6.94
CA SER A 94 -7.06 9.24 8.11
C SER A 94 -7.76 7.89 8.31
N ARG A 95 -8.19 7.22 7.22
CA ARG A 95 -8.81 5.88 7.31
C ARG A 95 -7.79 4.84 7.71
N LEU A 96 -6.59 4.86 7.11
CA LEU A 96 -5.54 3.88 7.42
C LEU A 96 -5.01 4.04 8.85
N GLU A 97 -4.83 5.26 9.33
CA GLU A 97 -4.49 5.54 10.74
C GLU A 97 -5.57 5.01 11.69
N THR A 98 -6.85 5.16 11.34
CA THR A 98 -7.96 4.62 12.14
C THR A 98 -7.96 3.10 12.17
N ARG A 99 -7.60 2.44 11.06
CA ARG A 99 -7.42 0.98 11.03
C ARG A 99 -6.21 0.55 11.86
N ALA A 100 -5.10 1.26 11.77
CA ALA A 100 -3.88 0.98 12.52
C ALA A 100 -4.04 1.08 14.05
N ARG A 101 -5.00 1.87 14.53
CA ARG A 101 -5.33 1.96 15.96
C ARG A 101 -6.00 0.70 16.53
N ARG A 102 -6.54 -0.20 15.71
CA ARG A 102 -7.29 -1.38 16.18
C ARG A 102 -6.49 -2.66 15.88
N PRO A 103 -6.11 -3.48 16.88
CA PRO A 103 -5.54 -4.78 16.61
C PRO A 103 -6.54 -5.62 15.83
N ALA A 104 -6.10 -6.25 14.74
CA ALA A 104 -6.96 -6.97 13.80
C ALA A 104 -7.76 -8.12 14.47
N GLY A 105 -7.31 -8.57 15.65
CA GLY A 105 -7.94 -9.61 16.46
C GLY A 105 -9.11 -9.18 17.37
N ARG A 106 -9.42 -7.88 17.50
CA ARG A 106 -10.58 -7.40 18.31
C ARG A 106 -11.87 -7.25 17.50
N ARG A 107 -12.01 -7.95 16.37
CA ARG A 107 -13.35 -8.23 15.82
C ARG A 107 -13.98 -9.28 16.73
N GLN A 108 -14.77 -8.82 17.70
CA GLN A 108 -15.55 -9.66 18.61
C GLN A 108 -16.12 -10.86 17.85
N ARG A 109 -15.71 -12.06 18.25
CA ARG A 109 -16.48 -13.27 18.04
C ARG A 109 -17.79 -13.05 18.80
N ARG A 110 -18.86 -12.74 18.08
CA ARG A 110 -20.24 -12.99 18.52
C ARG A 110 -20.66 -14.32 17.93
#